data_AF-A0A0J5GLN3-F1
#
_entry.id   AF-A0A0J5GLN3-F1
#
_cell.length_a   1.000
_cell.length_b   1.000
_cell.length_c   1.000
_cell.angle_alpha   90.00
_cell.angle_beta   90.00
_cell.angle_gamma   90.00
#
_symmetry.space_group_name_H-M   'P 1'
#
loop_
_entity.id
_entity.type
_entity.pdbx_description
1 polymer ?
#
loop_
_entity_poly.entity_id
_entity_poly.type
_entity_poly.pdbx_seq_one_letter_code
_entity_poly.pdbx_strand_id
1 'polypeptide(L)' 'MQILLERLFSLCLLLSLFLALTMVVSQLIGFMIGNGELVIQSRDILKQPTIIFAAIFSGIAFILGYFPSYQEQNNS' A
#
# COMPACT_ATOMS: atom_id res chain seq x y z
N MET A 1 6.72 22.36 -1.13
CA MET A 1 5.62 21.48 -0.67
C MET A 1 5.50 20.22 -1.52
N GLN A 2 5.62 20.28 -2.86
CA GLN A 2 5.51 19.10 -3.74
C GLN A 2 6.51 17.97 -3.40
N ILE A 3 7.81 18.26 -3.24
CA ILE A 3 8.84 17.24 -2.89
C ILE A 3 8.54 16.51 -1.57
N LEU A 4 7.97 17.22 -0.58
CA LEU A 4 7.58 16.60 0.70
C LEU A 4 6.38 15.67 0.51
N LEU A 5 5.40 16.11 -0.28
CA LEU A 5 4.20 15.32 -0.59
C LEU A 5 4.54 14.10 -1.43
N GLU A 6 5.48 14.23 -2.37
CA GLU A 6 6.02 13.19 -3.24
C GLU A 6 6.81 12.13 -2.47
N ARG A 7 7.66 12.56 -1.54
CA ARG A 7 8.33 11.64 -0.60
C ARG A 7 7.35 10.94 0.32
N LEU A 8 6.39 11.67 0.88
CA LEU A 8 5.37 11.10 1.76
C LEU A 8 4.50 10.08 1.02
N PHE A 9 4.15 10.39 -0.24
CA PHE A 9 3.44 9.50 -1.14
C PHE A 9 4.23 8.22 -1.41
N SER A 10 5.50 8.35 -1.82
CA SER A 10 6.36 7.19 -2.10
C SER A 10 6.58 6.34 -0.86
N LEU A 11 6.78 6.96 0.31
CA LEU A 11 6.92 6.26 1.58
C LEU A 11 5.64 5.49 1.95
N CYS A 12 4.47 6.12 1.77
CA CYS A 12 3.16 5.52 2.02
C CYS A 12 2.88 4.36 1.06
N LEU A 13 3.26 4.51 -0.22
CA LEU A 13 3.16 3.47 -1.23
C LEU A 13 4.01 2.25 -0.85
N LEU A 14 5.26 2.50 -0.47
CA LEU A 14 6.20 1.45 -0.07
C LEU A 14 5.72 0.71 1.18
N LEU A 15 5.19 1.44 2.18
CA LEU A 15 4.56 0.86 3.37
C LEU A 15 3.32 0.02 3.03
N SER A 16 2.44 0.54 2.18
CA SER A 16 1.23 -0.17 1.74
C SER A 16 1.58 -1.47 1.02
N LEU A 17 2.54 -1.41 0.09
CA LEU A 17 3.04 -2.57 -0.64
C LEU A 17 3.67 -3.60 0.29
N PHE A 18 4.47 -3.14 1.27
CA PHE A 18 5.12 -4.01 2.24
C PHE A 18 4.11 -4.74 3.14
N LEU A 19 3.06 -4.04 3.60
CA LEU A 19 1.97 -4.66 4.36
C LEU A 19 1.21 -5.70 3.53
N ALA A 20 0.87 -5.36 2.28
CA ALA A 20 0.19 -6.29 1.38
C ALA A 20 1.04 -7.53 1.09
N LEU A 21 2.35 -7.35 0.84
CA LEU A 21 3.27 -8.46 0.61
C LEU A 21 3.37 -9.37 1.84
N THR A 22 3.52 -8.78 3.03
CA THR A 22 3.61 -9.54 4.29
C THR A 22 2.34 -10.36 4.53
N MET A 23 1.17 -9.79 4.23
CA MET A 23 -0.12 -10.48 4.29
C MET A 23 -0.15 -11.71 3.38
N VAL A 24 0.27 -11.56 2.11
CA VAL A 24 0.30 -12.66 1.14
C VAL A 24 1.29 -13.74 1.56
N VAL A 25 2.49 -13.36 2.02
CA VAL A 25 3.51 -14.32 2.50
C VAL A 25 2.98 -15.09 3.71
N SER A 26 2.34 -14.42 4.66
CA SER A 26 1.74 -15.08 5.84
C SER A 26 0.63 -16.05 5.45
N GLN A 27 -0.21 -15.70 4.47
CA GLN A 27 -1.24 -16.59 3.93
C GLN A 27 -0.63 -17.82 3.22
N LEU A 28 0.45 -17.63 2.45
CA LEU A 28 1.17 -18.73 1.80
C LEU A 28 1.80 -19.68 2.83
N ILE A 29 2.40 -19.14 3.90
CA ILE A 29 2.95 -19.94 5.00
C ILE A 29 1.83 -20.71 5.72
N GLY A 30 0.72 -20.05 6.05
CA GLY A 30 -0.44 -20.69 6.66
C GLY A 30 -0.99 -21.82 5.80
N PHE A 31 -1.03 -21.62 4.48
CA PHE A 31 -1.42 -22.65 3.51
C PHE A 31 -0.45 -23.83 3.47
N MET A 32 0.87 -23.58 3.43
CA MET A 32 1.88 -24.65 3.45
C MET A 32 1.84 -25.52 4.71
N ILE A 33 1.51 -24.91 5.86
CA ILE A 33 1.39 -25.62 7.15
C ILE A 33 0.01 -26.32 7.27
N GLY A 34 -0.92 -26.06 6.36
CA GLY A 34 -2.30 -26.56 6.44
C GLY A 34 -3.12 -25.89 7.56
N ASN A 35 -2.63 -24.77 8.09
CA ASN A 35 -3.30 -24.04 9.16
C ASN A 35 -4.17 -22.92 8.58
N GLY A 36 -5.42 -23.28 8.25
CA GLY A 36 -6.41 -22.34 7.72
C GLY A 36 -6.76 -21.20 8.69
N GLU A 37 -6.58 -21.40 10.00
CA GLU A 37 -6.85 -20.36 11.00
C GLU A 37 -5.82 -19.24 10.93
N LEU A 38 -4.53 -19.55 10.69
CA LEU A 38 -3.52 -18.54 10.41
C LEU A 38 -3.83 -17.76 9.13
N VAL A 39 -4.34 -18.42 8.09
CA VAL A 39 -4.72 -17.74 6.84
C VAL A 39 -5.85 -16.74 7.06
N ILE A 40 -6.88 -17.11 7.84
CA ILE A 40 -8.02 -16.26 8.16
C ILE A 40 -7.58 -15.10 9.08
N GLN A 41 -6.81 -15.39 10.12
CA GLN A 41 -6.38 -14.40 11.10
C GLN A 41 -5.44 -13.35 10.49
N SER A 42 -4.49 -13.76 9.65
CA SER A 42 -3.66 -12.84 8.86
C SER A 42 -4.51 -11.96 7.96
N ARG A 43 -5.61 -12.52 7.40
CA ARG A 43 -6.52 -11.76 6.56
C ARG A 43 -7.30 -10.72 7.37
N ASP A 44 -7.86 -11.09 8.51
CA ASP A 44 -8.71 -10.19 9.29
C ASP A 44 -7.91 -9.03 9.90
N ILE A 45 -6.69 -9.28 10.35
CA ILE A 45 -5.85 -8.24 10.96
C ILE A 45 -5.26 -7.30 9.91
N LEU A 46 -4.78 -7.81 8.77
CA LEU A 46 -4.07 -6.99 7.78
C LEU A 46 -4.98 -6.39 6.70
N LYS A 47 -6.13 -7.01 6.36
CA LYS A 47 -6.99 -6.53 5.26
C LYS A 47 -7.48 -5.10 5.49
N GLN A 48 -8.05 -4.83 6.66
CA GLN A 48 -8.67 -3.55 6.96
C GLN A 48 -7.67 -2.39 6.95
N PRO A 49 -6.52 -2.45 7.66
CA PRO A 49 -5.52 -1.39 7.58
C PRO A 49 -4.94 -1.24 6.17
N THR A 50 -4.69 -2.33 5.43
CA THR A 50 -4.19 -2.25 4.05
C THR A 50 -5.16 -1.50 3.13
N ILE A 51 -6.47 -1.75 3.24
CA ILE A 51 -7.49 -1.03 2.45
C ILE A 51 -7.53 0.45 2.82
N ILE A 52 -7.47 0.78 4.11
CA ILE A 52 -7.47 2.17 4.58
C ILE A 52 -6.25 2.91 4.03
N PHE A 53 -5.05 2.33 4.15
CA PHE A 53 -3.84 2.91 3.58
C PHE A 53 -3.90 3.05 2.07
N ALA A 54 -4.43 2.04 1.36
CA ALA A 54 -4.59 2.10 -0.09
C ALA A 54 -5.56 3.22 -0.52
N ALA A 55 -6.65 3.42 0.21
CA ALA A 55 -7.61 4.50 -0.07
C ALA A 55 -6.99 5.89 0.16
N ILE A 56 -6.28 6.07 1.29
CA ILE A 56 -5.55 7.31 1.59
C ILE A 56 -4.50 7.59 0.52
N PHE A 57 -3.70 6.57 0.20
CA PHE A 57 -2.70 6.63 -0.86
C PHE A 57 -3.32 7.04 -2.20
N SER A 58 -4.41 6.40 -2.61
CA SER A 58 -5.08 6.69 -3.88
C SER A 58 -5.64 8.11 -3.94
N GLY A 59 -6.11 8.65 -2.81
CA GLY A 59 -6.53 10.05 -2.70
C GLY A 59 -5.35 11.03 -2.85
N ILE A 60 -4.21 10.74 -2.20
CA ILE A 60 -2.99 11.54 -2.32
C ILE A 60 -2.43 11.47 -3.75
N ALA A 61 -2.45 10.27 -4.38
CA ALA A 61 -2.03 10.07 -5.78
C ALA A 61 -2.83 10.96 -6.72
N PHE A 62 -4.15 10.99 -6.52
CA PHE A 62 -5.07 11.76 -7.35
C PHE A 62 -4.82 13.27 -7.20
N ILE A 63 -4.60 13.75 -5.98
CA ILE A 63 -4.28 15.15 -5.70
C ILE A 63 -2.94 15.54 -6.33
N LEU A 64 -1.92 14.70 -6.20
CA LEU A 64 -0.61 14.91 -6.83
C LEU A 64 -0.70 14.95 -8.36
N GLY A 65 -1.50 14.06 -8.96
CA GLY A 65 -1.73 14.02 -10.40
C GLY A 65 -2.40 15.28 -10.97
N TYR A 66 -3.06 16.08 -10.14
CA TYR A 66 -3.67 17.35 -10.54
C TYR A 66 -2.65 18.51 -10.64
N PHE A 67 -1.45 18.36 -10.07
CA PHE A 67 -0.41 19.38 -10.15
C PHE A 67 0.40 19.25 -11.46
N PRO A 68 0.42 20.27 -12.34
CA PRO A 68 1.09 20.20 -13.64
C PRO A 68 2.61 20.00 -13.51
N SER A 69 3.23 20.57 -12.46
CA SER A 69 4.66 20.40 -12.19
C SER A 69 5.08 18.94 -11.90
N TYR A 70 4.14 18.07 -11.50
CA TYR A 70 4.38 16.64 -11.28
C TYR A 70 4.26 15.84 -12.60
N GLN A 71 3.43 16.32 -13.53
CA GLN A 71 3.26 15.71 -14.86
C GLN A 71 4.43 16.05 -15.78
N GLU A 72 4.98 17.26 -15.72
CA GLU A 72 6.13 17.66 -16.56
C GLU A 72 7.43 16.93 -16.16
N GLN A 73 7.62 16.65 -14.87
CA GLN A 73 8.83 15.98 -14.36
C GLN A 73 8.83 14.44 -14.58
N ASN A 74 7.66 13.80 -14.66
CA ASN A 74 7.54 12.35 -14.93
C ASN A 74 7.41 12.00 -16.43
N ASN A 75 7.27 13.00 -17.31
CA ASN A 75 7.16 12.81 -18.77
C ASN A 75 8.41 13.31 -19.56
N SER A 76 9.52 13.63 -18.88
CA SER A 76 10.84 13.91 -19.49
C SER A 76 11.83 12.81 -19.15
#